data_AF-A0A8J8KDM8-F1
#
_entry.id   AF-A0A8J8KDM8-F1
#
_cell.length_a   1.000
_cell.length_b   1.000
_cell.length_c   1.000
_cell.angle_alpha   90.00
_cell.angle_beta   90.00
_cell.angle_gamma   90.00
#
_symmetry.space_group_name_H-M   'P 1'
#
loop_
_entity.id
_entity.type
_entity.pdbx_description
1 polymer ?
#
loop_
_entity_poly.entity_id
_entity_poly.type
_entity_poly.pdbx_seq_one_letter_code
_entity_poly.pdbx_strand_id
1 'polypeptide(L)'
;MQESTLGRPGRDPFETLVDVLAEASRYDLLLGVVPVAFTVALVAAHVLRLPVVHAMFVAATIGALVVIDACYLNPPVDQGSP
;
A
#
# COMPACT_ATOMS: atom_id res chain seq x y z
N MET A 1 12.67 -30.10 36.64
CA MET A 1 11.72 -30.45 35.56
C MET A 1 11.80 -29.31 34.57
N GLN A 2 12.55 -29.48 33.49
CA GLN A 2 12.90 -28.43 32.53
C GLN A 2 11.80 -28.39 31.47
N GLU A 3 10.90 -27.41 31.56
CA GLU A 3 9.85 -27.24 30.56
C GLU A 3 10.48 -26.64 29.29
N SER A 4 10.70 -27.51 28.32
CA SER A 4 11.03 -27.12 26.95
C SER A 4 9.79 -26.52 26.29
N THR A 5 9.66 -25.19 26.32
CA THR A 5 8.66 -24.44 25.53
C THR A 5 9.09 -24.45 24.06
N LEU A 6 9.03 -25.63 23.44
CA LEU A 6 9.38 -25.86 22.05
C LEU A 6 8.20 -25.45 21.17
N GLY A 7 8.43 -24.43 20.34
CA GLY A 7 7.74 -24.28 19.06
C GLY A 7 6.31 -23.75 19.12
N ARG A 8 6.15 -22.43 19.29
CA ARG A 8 5.07 -21.76 18.58
C ARG A 8 5.38 -21.95 17.09
N PRO A 9 4.53 -22.63 16.29
CA PRO A 9 4.78 -22.70 14.85
C PRO A 9 4.87 -21.26 14.37
N GLY A 10 6.05 -20.88 13.88
CA GLY A 10 6.27 -19.56 13.32
C GLY A 10 5.29 -19.42 12.17
N ARG A 11 4.18 -18.72 12.41
CA ARG A 11 3.23 -18.32 11.38
C ARG A 11 4.06 -17.74 10.24
N ASP A 12 3.88 -18.24 9.02
CA ASP A 12 4.78 -17.82 7.96
C ASP A 12 4.60 -16.32 7.72
N PRO A 13 5.71 -15.61 7.45
CA PRO A 13 5.68 -14.15 7.30
C PRO A 13 4.79 -13.73 6.13
N PHE A 14 4.60 -14.60 5.14
CA PHE A 14 3.70 -14.37 4.02
C PHE A 14 2.22 -14.48 4.43
N GLU A 15 1.80 -15.52 5.16
CA GLU A 15 0.45 -15.62 5.76
C GLU A 15 0.14 -14.40 6.59
N THR A 16 1.11 -13.95 7.39
CA THR A 16 0.93 -12.77 8.25
C THR A 16 0.70 -11.51 7.42
N LEU A 17 1.44 -11.33 6.32
CA LEU A 17 1.24 -10.21 5.41
C LEU A 17 -0.11 -10.30 4.69
N VAL A 18 -0.51 -11.50 4.26
CA VAL A 18 -1.78 -11.75 3.59
C VAL A 18 -2.96 -11.50 4.53
N ASP A 19 -2.88 -11.94 5.80
CA ASP A 19 -3.89 -11.65 6.83
C ASP A 19 -4.04 -10.13 7.03
N VAL A 20 -2.92 -9.39 7.12
CA VAL A 20 -2.94 -7.92 7.25
C VAL A 20 -3.53 -7.27 6.00
N LEU A 21 -3.23 -7.77 4.81
CA LEU A 21 -3.76 -7.26 3.55
C LEU A 21 -5.25 -7.61 3.36
N ALA A 22 -5.70 -8.73 3.92
CA ALA A 22 -7.09 -9.16 3.91
C ALA A 22 -7.95 -8.34 4.90
N GLU A 23 -7.37 -7.91 6.02
CA GLU A 23 -8.00 -6.99 6.97
C GLU A 23 -7.96 -5.53 6.48
N ALA A 24 -7.04 -5.20 5.57
CA ALA A 24 -6.87 -3.85 5.04
C ALA A 24 -8.13 -3.37 4.31
N SER A 25 -8.58 -2.16 4.67
CA SER A 25 -9.72 -1.54 4.00
C SER A 25 -9.37 -1.09 2.58
N ARG A 26 -10.38 -0.83 1.75
CA ARG A 26 -10.19 -0.21 0.41
C ARG A 26 -9.33 1.06 0.48
N TYR A 27 -9.43 1.82 1.57
CA TYR A 27 -8.69 3.05 1.77
C TYR A 27 -7.21 2.82 2.13
N ASP A 28 -6.90 1.75 2.86
CA ASP A 28 -5.51 1.36 3.15
C ASP A 28 -4.78 0.90 1.87
N LEU A 29 -5.50 0.21 0.99
CA LEU A 29 -4.99 -0.14 -0.34
C LEU A 29 -4.74 1.09 -1.22
N LEU A 30 -5.67 2.06 -1.24
CA LEU A 30 -5.49 3.33 -1.96
C LEU A 30 -4.29 4.11 -1.41
N LEU A 31 -4.07 4.10 -0.09
CA LEU A 31 -2.90 4.73 0.52
C LEU A 31 -1.60 4.02 0.10
N GLY A 32 -1.63 2.69 -0.04
CA GLY A 32 -0.50 1.90 -0.54
C GLY A 32 -0.19 2.13 -2.04
N VAL A 33 -1.16 2.53 -2.86
CA VAL A 33 -0.97 2.80 -4.30
C VAL A 33 0.00 3.96 -4.53
N VAL A 34 -0.03 5.00 -3.70
CA VAL A 34 0.82 6.18 -3.85
C VAL A 34 2.32 5.82 -3.77
N PRO A 35 2.85 5.25 -2.68
CA PRO A 35 4.27 4.90 -2.59
C PRO A 35 4.68 3.86 -3.65
N VAL A 36 3.78 2.93 -4.02
CA VAL A 36 4.05 1.98 -5.11
C VAL A 36 4.21 2.69 -6.45
N ALA A 37 3.34 3.64 -6.79
CA ALA A 37 3.43 4.40 -8.03
C ALA A 37 4.74 5.20 -8.14
N PHE A 38 5.17 5.83 -7.04
CA PHE A 38 6.46 6.53 -6.98
C PHE A 38 7.65 5.58 -7.12
N THR A 39 7.60 4.41 -6.48
CA THR A 39 8.64 3.39 -6.59
C THR A 39 8.76 2.86 -8.02
N VAL A 40 7.63 2.53 -8.65
CA VAL A 40 7.57 2.09 -10.06
C VAL A 40 8.11 3.18 -10.99
N ALA A 41 7.74 4.44 -10.77
CA ALA A 41 8.24 5.56 -11.57
C ALA A 41 9.75 5.76 -11.43
N LEU A 42 10.32 5.58 -10.23
CA LEU A 42 11.77 5.62 -10.01
C LEU A 42 12.49 4.48 -10.74
N VAL A 43 11.96 3.26 -10.62
CA VAL A 43 12.52 2.09 -11.34
C VAL A 43 12.44 2.31 -12.85
N ALA A 44 11.31 2.79 -13.37
CA ALA A 44 11.13 3.10 -14.79
C ALA A 44 12.09 4.20 -15.25
N ALA A 45 12.25 5.28 -14.48
CA ALA A 45 13.20 6.34 -14.79
C ALA A 45 14.63 5.80 -14.89
N HIS A 46 15.01 4.90 -13.99
CA HIS A 46 16.33 4.29 -13.98
C HIS A 46 16.54 3.34 -15.17
N VAL A 47 15.60 2.42 -15.42
CA VAL A 47 15.71 1.40 -16.47
C VAL A 47 15.62 2.01 -17.86
N LEU A 48 14.69 2.95 -18.08
CA LEU A 48 14.47 3.60 -19.37
C LEU A 48 15.35 4.84 -19.57
N ARG A 49 16.16 5.22 -18.56
CA ARG A 49 16.99 6.45 -18.54
C ARG A 49 16.19 7.71 -18.84
N LEU A 50 14.94 7.76 -18.37
CA LEU A 50 14.09 8.94 -18.51
C LEU A 50 14.52 10.02 -17.50
N PRO A 51 14.25 11.31 -17.80
CA PRO A 51 14.41 12.35 -16.81
C PRO A 51 13.53 12.05 -15.59
N VAL A 52 14.13 11.97 -14.40
CA VAL A 52 13.43 11.65 -13.15
C VAL A 52 12.23 12.58 -12.95
N VAL A 53 12.37 13.86 -13.30
CA VAL A 53 11.29 14.85 -13.23
C VAL A 53 10.04 14.42 -14.00
N HIS A 54 10.17 13.85 -15.20
CA HIS A 54 9.02 13.39 -15.99
C HIS A 54 8.34 12.18 -15.34
N ALA A 55 9.12 11.22 -14.86
CA ALA A 55 8.57 10.04 -14.19
C ALA A 55 7.87 10.40 -12.86
N MET A 56 8.46 11.32 -12.09
CA MET A 56 7.87 11.84 -10.85
C MET A 56 6.60 12.66 -11.12
N PHE A 57 6.54 13.40 -12.22
CA PHE A 57 5.33 14.13 -12.61
C PHE A 57 4.15 13.17 -12.89
N VAL A 58 4.41 12.06 -13.59
CA VAL A 58 3.39 11.02 -13.83
C VAL A 58 2.93 10.38 -12.52
N ALA A 59 3.88 9.99 -11.65
CA ALA A 59 3.55 9.42 -10.35
C ALA A 59 2.75 10.38 -9.46
N ALA A 60 3.12 11.66 -9.43
CA ALA A 60 2.40 12.69 -8.69
C ALA A 60 0.98 12.88 -9.21
N THR A 61 0.78 12.84 -10.53
CA THR A 61 -0.55 12.92 -11.14
C THR A 61 -1.42 11.75 -10.72
N ILE A 62 -0.89 10.52 -10.75
CA ILE A 62 -1.60 9.33 -10.29
C ILE A 62 -1.96 9.45 -8.80
N GLY A 63 -1.00 9.87 -7.97
CA GLY A 63 -1.24 10.08 -6.53
C GLY A 63 -2.34 11.11 -6.26
N ALA A 64 -2.35 12.22 -7.01
CA ALA A 64 -3.40 13.22 -6.90
C ALA A 64 -4.79 12.67 -7.27
N LEU A 65 -4.89 11.88 -8.35
CA LEU A 65 -6.15 11.24 -8.74
C LEU A 65 -6.64 10.25 -7.68
N VAL A 66 -5.74 9.48 -7.07
CA VAL A 66 -6.06 8.55 -5.97
C VAL A 66 -6.61 9.31 -4.75
N VAL A 67 -5.99 10.43 -4.38
CA VAL A 67 -6.47 11.28 -3.28
C VAL A 67 -7.84 11.88 -3.61
N ILE A 68 -8.04 12.36 -4.85
CA ILE A 68 -9.34 12.89 -5.29
C ILE A 68 -10.42 11.81 -5.21
N ASP A 69 -10.12 10.59 -5.68
CA ASP A 69 -11.06 9.46 -5.61
C ASP A 69 -11.42 9.12 -4.16
N ALA A 70 -10.39 8.89 -3.33
CA ALA A 70 -10.56 8.44 -1.96
C ALA A 70 -11.25 9.49 -1.06
N CYS A 71 -10.93 10.77 -1.23
CA CYS A 71 -11.41 11.83 -0.35
C CYS A 71 -12.68 12.53 -0.85
N TYR A 72 -12.91 12.59 -2.17
CA TYR A 72 -13.98 13.43 -2.73
C TYR A 72 -15.01 12.65 -3.57
N LEU A 73 -14.60 11.69 -4.40
CA LEU A 73 -15.55 10.93 -5.23
C LEU A 73 -16.20 9.78 -4.47
N ASN A 74 -15.41 9.06 -3.68
CA ASN A 74 -15.87 7.92 -2.89
C ASN A 74 -15.43 8.08 -1.42
N PRO A 75 -15.87 9.16 -0.74
CA PRO A 75 -15.51 9.42 0.64
C PRO A 75 -15.93 8.26 1.54
N PRO A 76 -15.17 7.97 2.61
CA PRO A 76 -15.56 6.97 3.58
C PRO A 76 -16.93 7.36 4.16
N VAL A 77 -17.93 6.54 3.88
CA VAL A 77 -19.24 6.68 4.49
C VAL A 77 -19.10 6.17 5.92
N ASP A 78 -19.29 7.05 6.91
CA ASP A 78 -19.30 6.63 8.31
C ASP A 78 -20.35 5.53 8.48
N GLN A 79 -19.91 4.31 8.80
CA GLN A 79 -20.79 3.13 8.91
C GLN A 79 -21.48 3.05 10.29
N GLY A 80 -21.83 4.20 10.86
CA GLY A 80 -22.66 4.31 12.05
C GLY A 80 -21.88 4.61 13.32
N SER A 81 -21.79 5.89 13.65
CA SER A 81 -21.85 6.29 15.05
C SER A 81 -23.31 6.11 15.55
N PRO A 82 -23.58 5.32 16.61
CA PRO A 82 -24.91 5.24 17.21
C PRO A 82 -25.36 6.55 17.86
#